data_AF-D8J2X2-F1
#
_entry.id   AF-D8J2X2-F1
#
_cell.length_a   1.000
_cell.length_b   1.000
_cell.length_c   1.000
_cell.angle_alpha   90.00
_cell.angle_beta   90.00
_cell.angle_gamma   90.00
#
_symmetry.space_group_name_H-M   'P 1'
#
loop_
_entity.id
_entity.type
_entity.pdbx_description
1 polymer ?
#
loop_
_entity_poly.entity_id
_entity_poly.type
_entity_poly.pdbx_seq_one_letter_code
_entity_poly.pdbx_strand_id
1 'polypeptide(L)'
;MSTTTTLRIDGEDGSSDEIAVPASLLDLLADGEETPAETIGDLAVLSCAQQIHAISHHSQGEPDEEIQTIEEETMVAFEERFGATFAEMTGHDH
;
A
#
# COMPACT_ATOMS: atom_id res chain seq x y z
N MET A 1 -1.45 -21.51 19.59
CA MET A 1 -0.89 -21.63 18.22
C MET A 1 -1.54 -20.53 17.42
N SER A 2 -0.77 -19.62 16.82
CA SER A 2 -1.33 -18.64 15.89
C SER A 2 -1.58 -19.35 14.56
N THR A 3 -2.81 -19.34 14.07
CA THR A 3 -3.13 -19.82 12.72
C THR A 3 -2.63 -18.79 11.71
N THR A 4 -2.24 -19.24 10.51
CA THR A 4 -1.88 -18.38 9.38
C THR A 4 -2.94 -18.46 8.31
N THR A 5 -3.18 -17.34 7.64
CA THR A 5 -3.94 -17.25 6.39
C THR A 5 -2.93 -17.15 5.25
N THR A 6 -3.08 -18.01 4.24
CA THR A 6 -2.29 -17.95 3.01
C THR A 6 -3.05 -17.12 1.98
N LEU A 7 -2.38 -16.14 1.40
CA LEU A 7 -2.87 -15.35 0.28
C LEU A 7 -1.98 -15.57 -0.93
N ARG A 8 -2.57 -15.44 -2.12
CA ARG A 8 -1.88 -15.55 -3.40
C ARG A 8 -2.03 -14.24 -4.15
N ILE A 9 -0.93 -13.77 -4.72
CA ILE A 9 -0.85 -12.57 -5.55
C ILE A 9 -0.52 -13.05 -6.96
N ASP A 10 -1.33 -12.68 -7.95
CA ASP A 10 -1.12 -13.03 -9.35
C ASP A 10 -0.90 -11.76 -10.17
N GLY A 11 0.21 -11.72 -10.92
CA GLY A 11 0.55 -10.64 -11.85
C GLY A 11 0.04 -10.91 -13.26
N GLU A 12 -0.24 -9.85 -14.02
CA GLU A 12 -0.70 -9.96 -15.41
C GLU A 12 0.34 -10.58 -16.36
N ASP A 13 1.62 -10.51 -15.99
CA ASP A 13 2.73 -11.15 -16.70
C ASP A 13 2.79 -12.67 -16.47
N GLY A 14 1.86 -13.23 -15.69
CA GLY A 14 1.81 -14.64 -15.32
C GLY A 14 2.68 -14.99 -14.12
N SER A 15 3.31 -14.01 -13.47
CA SER A 15 3.97 -14.21 -12.18
C SER A 15 2.96 -14.48 -11.07
N SER A 16 3.39 -15.22 -10.05
CA SER A 16 2.57 -15.53 -8.89
C SER A 16 3.44 -15.66 -7.65
N ASP A 17 2.94 -15.15 -6.53
CA ASP A 17 3.57 -15.27 -5.22
C ASP A 17 2.54 -15.69 -4.16
N GLU A 18 3.01 -16.38 -3.12
CA GLU A 18 2.20 -16.83 -2.00
C GLU A 18 2.78 -16.32 -0.68
N ILE A 19 1.94 -15.63 0.10
CA ILE A 19 2.32 -15.09 1.40
C ILE A 19 1.52 -15.76 2.51
N ALA A 20 2.15 -16.01 3.65
CA ALA A 20 1.51 -16.55 4.84
C ALA A 20 1.58 -15.53 5.97
N VAL A 21 0.42 -15.05 6.42
CA VAL A 21 0.31 -14.00 7.44
C VAL A 21 -0.46 -14.53 8.65
N PRO A 22 -0.06 -14.22 9.89
CA PRO A 22 -0.84 -14.60 11.08
C PRO A 22 -2.28 -14.09 10.97
N ALA A 23 -3.27 -14.98 11.09
CA ALA A 23 -4.69 -14.62 10.95
C ALA A 23 -5.09 -13.53 11.97
N SER A 24 -4.60 -13.64 13.21
CA SER A 24 -4.84 -12.64 14.25
C SER A 24 -4.25 -11.26 13.97
N LEU A 25 -3.23 -11.16 13.11
CA LEU A 25 -2.71 -9.87 12.67
C LEU A 25 -3.64 -9.24 11.64
N LEU A 26 -4.17 -10.04 10.71
CA LEU A 26 -5.14 -9.58 9.72
C LEU A 26 -6.41 -9.07 10.41
N ASP A 27 -6.92 -9.81 11.40
CA ASP A 27 -8.07 -9.39 12.21
C ASP A 27 -7.83 -8.06 12.97
N LEU A 28 -6.57 -7.78 13.33
CA LEU A 28 -6.21 -6.53 14.04
C LEU A 28 -6.10 -5.34 13.10
N LEU A 29 -5.67 -5.58 11.86
CA LEU A 29 -5.40 -4.54 10.88
C LEU A 29 -6.60 -4.23 9.97
N ALA A 30 -7.55 -5.15 9.86
CA ALA A 30 -8.76 -4.96 9.08
C ALA A 30 -9.57 -3.76 9.59
N ASP A 31 -10.03 -2.91 8.66
CA ASP A 31 -11.01 -1.87 8.96
C ASP A 31 -12.43 -2.40 8.73
N GLY A 32 -13.29 -2.29 9.75
CA GLY A 32 -14.66 -2.77 9.69
C GLY A 32 -14.80 -4.28 9.40
N GLU A 33 -15.38 -4.61 8.25
CA GLU A 33 -15.70 -5.99 7.81
C GLU A 33 -14.79 -6.47 6.66
N GLU A 34 -13.64 -5.83 6.47
CA GLU A 34 -12.67 -6.22 5.44
C GLU A 34 -12.27 -7.70 5.50
N THR A 35 -12.16 -8.29 4.33
CA THR A 35 -11.59 -9.62 4.17
C THR A 35 -10.06 -9.58 4.31
N PRO A 36 -9.40 -10.70 4.66
CA PRO A 36 -7.94 -10.79 4.70
C PRO A 36 -7.24 -10.33 3.41
N ALA A 37 -7.87 -10.54 2.25
CA ALA A 37 -7.34 -10.13 0.95
C ALA A 37 -7.44 -8.62 0.75
N GLU A 38 -8.55 -8.00 1.16
CA GLU A 38 -8.72 -6.54 1.14
C GLU A 38 -7.68 -5.89 2.04
N THR A 39 -7.58 -6.31 3.31
CA THR A 39 -6.60 -5.76 4.26
C THR A 39 -5.16 -5.84 3.74
N ILE A 40 -4.76 -6.96 3.11
CA ILE A 40 -3.43 -7.07 2.50
C ILE A 40 -3.28 -6.17 1.27
N GLY A 41 -4.32 -6.04 0.45
CA GLY A 41 -4.33 -5.11 -0.67
C GLY A 41 -4.15 -3.66 -0.21
N ASP A 42 -4.84 -3.27 0.85
CA ASP A 42 -4.72 -1.94 1.45
C ASP A 42 -3.32 -1.68 1.99
N LEU A 43 -2.76 -2.64 2.72
CA LEU A 43 -1.38 -2.55 3.20
C LEU A 43 -0.36 -2.45 2.06
N ALA A 44 -0.59 -3.13 0.93
CA ALA A 44 0.28 -3.05 -0.22
C ALA A 44 0.26 -1.64 -0.85
N VAL A 45 -0.93 -1.07 -1.10
CA VAL A 45 -1.07 0.28 -1.65
C VAL A 45 -0.51 1.33 -0.69
N LEU A 46 -0.84 1.24 0.60
CA LEU A 46 -0.31 2.12 1.64
C LEU A 46 1.22 2.07 1.70
N SER A 47 1.80 0.87 1.67
CA SER A 47 3.26 0.72 1.71
C SER A 47 3.92 1.30 0.46
N CYS A 48 3.34 1.11 -0.73
CA CYS A 48 3.87 1.73 -1.96
C CYS A 48 3.84 3.26 -1.88
N ALA A 49 2.71 3.84 -1.46
CA ALA A 49 2.54 5.28 -1.29
C ALA A 49 3.56 5.87 -0.30
N GLN A 50 3.75 5.25 0.86
CA GLN A 50 4.75 5.67 1.85
C GLN A 50 6.17 5.66 1.28
N GLN A 51 6.51 4.61 0.52
CA GLN A 51 7.86 4.44 -0.03
C GLN A 51 8.16 5.47 -1.12
N ILE A 52 7.25 5.69 -2.08
CA ILE A 52 7.50 6.67 -3.16
C ILE A 52 7.49 8.11 -2.62
N HIS A 53 6.59 8.42 -1.70
CA HIS A 53 6.54 9.72 -1.05
C HIS A 53 7.85 10.01 -0.30
N ALA A 54 8.37 9.02 0.43
CA ALA A 54 9.66 9.14 1.09
C ALA A 54 10.82 9.34 0.09
N ILE A 55 10.81 8.62 -1.04
CA ILE A 55 11.84 8.74 -2.08
C ILE A 55 11.80 10.14 -2.73
N SER A 56 10.61 10.63 -3.06
CA SER A 56 10.40 11.96 -3.67
C SER A 56 10.92 13.08 -2.75
N HIS A 57 10.51 13.07 -1.48
CA HIS A 57 10.80 14.18 -0.57
C HIS A 57 12.11 14.08 0.21
N HIS A 58 12.72 12.90 0.32
CA HIS A 58 14.00 12.72 1.00
C HIS A 58 15.20 12.49 0.05
N SER A 59 15.02 12.68 -1.25
CA SER A 59 16.14 12.78 -2.18
C SER A 59 16.95 14.06 -1.89
N GLN A 60 18.29 13.99 -1.98
CA GLN A 60 19.13 15.19 -1.82
C GLN A 60 19.02 16.06 -3.08
N GLY A 61 18.13 17.03 -3.06
CA GLY A 61 17.91 17.95 -4.18
C GLY A 61 16.46 17.94 -4.65
N GLU A 62 16.24 18.47 -5.85
CA GLU A 62 14.94 18.39 -6.51
C GLU A 62 14.76 16.97 -7.07
N PRO A 63 13.63 16.29 -6.80
CA PRO A 63 13.41 14.94 -7.27
C PRO A 63 13.39 14.88 -8.79
N ASP A 64 13.88 13.77 -9.35
CA ASP A 64 13.81 13.48 -10.79
C ASP A 64 12.35 13.56 -11.28
N GLU A 65 12.12 14.10 -12.48
CA GLU A 65 10.78 14.20 -13.11
C GLU A 65 10.10 12.81 -13.19
N GLU A 66 10.87 11.74 -13.39
CA GLU A 66 10.35 10.37 -13.39
C GLU A 66 9.81 9.99 -12.00
N ILE A 67 10.52 10.34 -10.93
CA ILE A 67 10.10 10.05 -9.56
C ILE A 67 8.84 10.83 -9.18
N GLN A 68 8.76 12.10 -9.58
CA GLN A 68 7.57 12.92 -9.38
C GLN A 68 6.34 12.31 -10.09
N THR A 69 6.52 11.86 -11.33
CA THR A 69 5.44 11.21 -12.09
C THR A 69 4.96 9.92 -11.40
N ILE A 70 5.90 9.08 -10.93
CA ILE A 70 5.54 7.84 -10.21
C ILE A 70 4.84 8.16 -8.89
N GLU A 71 5.26 9.21 -8.17
CA GLU A 71 4.57 9.65 -6.95
C GLU A 71 3.13 10.06 -7.26
N GLU A 72 2.93 10.92 -8.25
CA GLU A 72 1.60 11.39 -8.66
C GLU A 72 0.67 10.23 -9.04
N GLU A 73 1.13 9.29 -9.87
CA GLU A 73 0.35 8.10 -10.25
C GLU A 73 0.01 7.22 -9.04
N THR A 74 0.96 7.08 -8.10
CA THR A 74 0.74 6.31 -6.88
C THR A 74 -0.28 7.00 -5.96
N MET A 75 -0.27 8.33 -5.87
CA MET A 75 -1.24 9.09 -5.09
C MET A 75 -2.66 8.96 -5.66
N VAL A 76 -2.80 8.95 -7.00
CA VAL A 76 -4.10 8.68 -7.65
C VAL A 76 -4.60 7.28 -7.29
N ALA A 77 -3.75 6.25 -7.43
CA ALA A 77 -4.14 4.88 -7.07
C ALA A 77 -4.49 4.74 -5.57
N PHE A 78 -3.78 5.47 -4.70
CA PHE A 78 -4.09 5.54 -3.27
C PHE A 78 -5.47 6.16 -3.04
N GLU A 79 -5.76 7.33 -3.62
CA GLU A 79 -7.05 8.00 -3.44
C GLU A 79 -8.21 7.18 -3.99
N GLU A 80 -8.04 6.52 -5.15
CA GLU A 80 -9.04 5.59 -5.70
C GLU A 80 -9.32 4.41 -4.75
N ARG A 81 -8.31 3.91 -4.04
CA ARG A 81 -8.43 2.78 -3.12
C ARG A 81 -9.12 3.18 -1.80
N PHE A 82 -8.73 4.30 -1.22
CA PHE A 82 -9.14 4.69 0.14
C PHE A 82 -10.23 5.76 0.19
N GLY A 83 -10.53 6.43 -0.93
CA GLY A 83 -11.49 7.53 -0.98
C GLY A 83 -11.05 8.80 -0.24
N ALA A 84 -9.77 8.89 0.09
CA ALA A 84 -9.13 10.04 0.75
C ALA A 84 -7.69 10.17 0.26
N THR A 85 -7.17 11.39 0.26
CA THR A 85 -5.78 11.64 -0.14
C THR A 85 -4.81 11.07 0.89
N PHE A 86 -3.58 10.78 0.46
CA PHE A 86 -2.51 10.31 1.34
C PHE A 86 -2.25 11.30 2.49
N ALA A 87 -2.27 12.60 2.19
CA ALA A 87 -2.11 13.67 3.18
C ALA A 87 -3.21 13.63 4.26
N GLU A 88 -4.48 13.52 3.86
CA GLU A 88 -5.63 13.46 4.79
C GLU A 88 -5.57 12.24 5.71
N MET A 89 -5.18 11.08 5.19
CA MET A 89 -5.12 9.84 5.98
C MET A 89 -3.91 9.76 6.92
N THR A 90 -2.77 10.29 6.50
CA THR A 90 -1.50 10.18 7.27
C THR A 90 -1.21 11.41 8.13
N GLY A 91 -1.93 12.51 7.93
CA GLY A 91 -1.63 13.80 8.55
C GLY A 91 -0.37 14.46 7.98
N HIS A 92 0.10 14.03 6.81
CA HIS A 92 1.17 14.69 6.06
C HIS A 92 0.56 15.80 5.17
N ASP A 93 0.16 16.91 5.77
CA ASP A 93 -0.04 18.16 5.02
C ASP A 93 1.34 18.70 4.63
N HIS A 94 1.64 18.74 3.33
CA HIS A 94 2.82 19.43 2.78
C HIS A 94 2.47 20.87 2.40
#